data_AF-A0A136NDD2-F1
#
_entry.id   AF-A0A136NDD2-F1
#
_cell.length_a   1.000
_cell.length_b   1.000
_cell.length_c   1.000
_cell.angle_alpha   90.00
_cell.angle_beta   90.00
_cell.angle_gamma   90.00
#
_symmetry.space_group_name_H-M   'P 1'
#
loop_
_entity.id
_entity.type
_entity.pdbx_description
1 polymer ?
#
loop_
_entity_poly.entity_id
_entity_poly.type
_entity_poly.pdbx_seq_one_letter_code
_entity_poly.pdbx_strand_id
1 'polypeptide(L)'
;MILFKHLLITELQKKNNIDISLELSDKLLECIDKEKLLSIVKKELPVVSIPAELYYLLYWAIKEPDGSEFYFSARDMFRKNKHMFTDNFKNDIYQNLRNYCIDKTNKGEFSYYKEIFDLNNSIINDGLFKDLNVVNTHTNNFRNYIFAALRLNEFEWIKKFINDHSGELPDEIRDDEVNLNTGILKIYEKDFSTALSSLNKVRRKRYLQYLDTSVYKLIIFYETGEIENSYFEAARLKDYIRKHKDIPVYLKAGYQKFLKLYENLIKLNQKSDKTEAEFFLKQMEPIKNVGLGSWLYEKGSELSASKNN
;
A
#
# COMPACT_ATOMS: atom_id res chain seq x y z
N MET A 1 23.61 -7.01 17.07
CA MET A 1 22.15 -7.04 16.82
C MET A 1 21.46 -5.73 17.22
N ILE A 2 21.48 -5.31 18.49
CA ILE A 2 20.79 -4.09 18.96
C ILE A 2 21.21 -2.84 18.18
N LEU A 3 22.52 -2.64 17.96
CA LEU A 3 23.02 -1.50 17.20
C LEU A 3 22.51 -1.48 15.74
N PHE A 4 22.57 -2.61 15.03
CA PHE A 4 22.08 -2.69 13.64
C PHE A 4 20.56 -2.52 13.53
N LYS A 5 19.82 -3.03 14.51
CA LYS A 5 18.38 -2.76 14.61
C LYS A 5 18.11 -1.27 14.85
N HIS A 6 18.88 -0.64 15.72
CA HIS A 6 18.78 0.80 15.98
C HIS A 6 19.11 1.62 14.72
N LEU A 7 20.19 1.27 14.01
CA LEU A 7 20.55 1.83 12.69
C LEU A 7 19.39 1.81 11.70
N LEU A 8 18.77 0.64 11.55
CA LEU A 8 17.62 0.45 10.67
C LEU A 8 16.43 1.34 11.09
N ILE A 9 16.09 1.35 12.38
CA ILE A 9 15.00 2.16 12.93
C ILE A 9 15.26 3.65 12.69
N THR A 10 16.47 4.14 12.92
CA THR A 10 16.85 5.54 12.72
C THR A 10 16.68 5.97 11.26
N GLU A 11 17.14 5.18 10.29
CA GLU A 11 16.96 5.52 8.87
C GLU A 11 15.50 5.43 8.42
N LEU A 12 14.72 4.48 8.95
CA LEU A 12 13.27 4.43 8.73
C LEU A 12 12.57 5.68 9.25
N GLN A 13 12.97 6.21 10.42
CA GLN A 13 12.41 7.43 11.00
C GLN A 13 12.74 8.66 10.16
N LYS A 14 14.01 8.83 9.75
CA LYS A 14 14.44 9.90 8.85
C LYS A 14 13.65 9.90 7.55
N LYS A 15 13.53 8.73 6.92
CA LYS A 15 12.81 8.57 5.65
C LYS A 15 11.33 8.94 5.76
N ASN A 16 10.72 8.75 6.94
CA ASN A 16 9.33 9.08 7.20
C ASN A 16 9.11 10.50 7.78
N ASN A 17 10.15 11.35 7.80
CA ASN A 17 10.09 12.71 8.37
C ASN A 17 9.55 12.74 9.81
N ILE A 18 9.82 11.70 10.60
CA ILE A 18 9.45 11.67 12.02
C ILE A 18 10.54 12.43 12.79
N ASP A 19 10.19 13.57 13.37
CA ASP A 19 11.12 14.40 14.14
C ASP A 19 11.44 13.73 15.48
N ILE A 20 12.67 13.23 15.59
CA ILE A 20 13.26 12.78 16.84
C ILE A 20 14.67 13.35 16.85
N SER A 21 15.03 14.03 17.94
CA SER A 21 16.39 14.49 18.22
C SER A 21 17.35 13.29 18.26
N LEU A 22 17.87 12.91 17.09
CA LEU A 22 18.74 11.77 16.82
C LEU A 22 20.20 12.20 16.61
N GLU A 23 20.55 13.46 16.90
CA GLU A 23 21.92 13.97 16.70
C GLU A 23 22.97 13.06 17.34
N LEU A 24 22.72 12.52 18.53
CA LEU A 24 23.66 11.65 19.22
C LEU A 24 23.78 10.28 18.55
N SER A 25 22.66 9.65 18.18
CA SER A 25 22.68 8.37 17.47
C SER A 25 23.33 8.53 16.10
N ASP A 26 23.03 9.59 15.35
CA ASP A 26 23.62 9.83 14.03
C ASP A 26 25.13 10.04 14.12
N LYS A 27 25.58 10.90 15.06
CA LYS A 27 27.00 11.11 15.33
C LYS A 27 27.69 9.82 15.79
N LEU A 28 27.07 9.04 16.68
CA LEU A 28 27.62 7.73 17.10
C LEU A 28 27.73 6.75 15.93
N LEU A 29 26.77 6.76 15.01
CA LEU A 29 26.75 5.87 13.85
C LEU A 29 27.74 6.29 12.76
N GLU A 30 28.10 7.57 12.67
CA GLU A 30 29.21 8.06 11.85
C GLU A 30 30.57 7.65 12.44
N CYS A 31 30.69 7.60 13.77
CA CYS A 31 31.93 7.19 14.44
C CYS A 31 32.20 5.67 14.40
N ILE A 32 31.22 4.85 13.98
CA ILE A 32 31.36 3.39 13.97
C ILE A 32 31.66 2.90 12.55
N ASP A 33 32.78 2.21 12.40
CA ASP A 33 33.09 1.38 11.24
C ASP A 33 32.17 0.15 11.24
N LYS A 34 31.11 0.21 10.42
CA LYS A 34 30.03 -0.78 10.38
C LYS A 34 30.49 -2.11 9.79
N GLU A 35 31.43 -2.09 8.84
CA GLU A 35 32.00 -3.31 8.24
C GLU A 35 32.93 -4.01 9.22
N LYS A 36 33.79 -3.24 9.89
CA LYS A 36 34.63 -3.75 10.97
C LYS A 36 33.79 -4.30 12.12
N LEU A 37 32.71 -3.63 12.49
CA LEU A 37 31.79 -4.14 13.50
C LEU A 37 31.11 -5.43 13.05
N LEU A 38 30.64 -5.52 11.80
CA LEU A 38 30.01 -6.73 11.28
C LEU A 38 31.02 -7.89 11.25
N SER A 39 32.26 -7.66 10.83
CA SER A 39 33.31 -8.70 10.83
C SER A 39 33.64 -9.18 12.24
N ILE A 40 33.71 -8.28 13.23
CA ILE A 40 33.86 -8.65 14.66
C ILE A 40 32.67 -9.50 15.11
N VAL A 41 31.43 -9.11 14.80
CA VAL A 41 30.24 -9.89 15.17
C VAL A 41 30.24 -11.28 14.52
N LYS A 42 30.63 -11.39 13.25
CA LYS A 42 30.75 -12.68 12.54
C LYS A 42 31.80 -13.59 13.20
N LYS A 43 32.93 -13.02 13.60
CA LYS A 43 34.05 -13.77 14.18
C LYS A 43 33.80 -14.17 15.64
N GLU A 44 33.36 -13.23 16.46
CA GLU A 44 33.31 -13.39 17.92
C GLU A 44 31.94 -13.86 18.43
N LEU A 45 30.86 -13.65 17.64
CA LEU A 45 29.49 -13.93 18.05
C LEU A 45 28.66 -14.62 16.95
N PRO A 46 29.08 -15.82 16.49
CA PRO A 46 28.48 -16.51 15.33
C PRO A 46 26.97 -16.76 15.49
N VAL A 47 26.48 -16.99 16.71
CA VAL A 47 25.04 -17.23 16.99
C VAL A 47 24.16 -16.02 16.64
N VAL A 48 24.65 -14.79 16.83
CA VAL A 48 23.89 -13.56 16.52
C VAL A 48 24.35 -12.91 15.21
N SER A 49 25.27 -13.55 14.49
CA SER A 49 25.83 -13.04 13.23
C SER A 49 24.76 -12.89 12.16
N ILE A 50 23.90 -13.90 11.97
CA ILE A 50 22.85 -13.87 10.94
C ILE A 50 21.80 -12.78 11.23
N PRO A 51 21.19 -12.67 12.45
CA PRO A 51 20.31 -11.56 12.76
C PRO A 51 20.97 -10.17 12.61
N ALA A 52 22.24 -10.04 12.99
CA ALA A 52 22.97 -8.79 12.87
C ALA A 52 23.21 -8.42 11.40
N GLU A 53 23.58 -9.39 10.56
CA GLU A 53 23.78 -9.22 9.13
C GLU A 53 22.47 -8.88 8.41
N LEU A 54 21.34 -9.49 8.81
CA LEU A 54 20.02 -9.14 8.24
C LEU A 54 19.71 -7.66 8.43
N TYR A 55 19.85 -7.15 9.66
CA TYR A 55 19.60 -5.73 9.92
C TYR A 55 20.63 -4.82 9.24
N TYR A 56 21.89 -5.24 9.10
CA TYR A 56 22.91 -4.51 8.37
C TYR A 56 22.55 -4.39 6.87
N LEU A 57 22.15 -5.48 6.23
CA LEU A 57 21.74 -5.47 4.83
C LEU A 57 20.48 -4.63 4.62
N LEU A 58 19.48 -4.74 5.50
CA LEU A 58 18.27 -3.92 5.43
C LEU A 58 18.56 -2.43 5.64
N TYR A 59 19.51 -2.09 6.53
CA TYR A 59 19.97 -0.71 6.71
C TYR A 59 20.52 -0.14 5.40
N TRP A 60 21.46 -0.84 4.76
CA TRP A 60 22.04 -0.37 3.49
C TRP A 60 21.04 -0.37 2.35
N ALA A 61 20.12 -1.33 2.31
CA ALA A 61 19.03 -1.34 1.35
C ALA A 61 18.23 -0.03 1.41
N ILE A 62 17.94 0.47 2.61
CA ILE A 62 17.17 1.70 2.80
C ILE A 62 18.03 2.96 2.63
N LYS A 63 19.30 2.91 3.05
CA LYS A 63 20.22 4.05 3.04
C LYS A 63 20.67 4.41 1.63
N GLU A 64 21.01 3.41 0.83
CA GLU A 64 21.55 3.63 -0.52
C GLU A 64 20.43 3.92 -1.52
N PRO A 65 20.62 4.91 -2.41
CA PRO A 65 19.69 5.15 -3.52
C PRO A 65 19.42 3.90 -4.38
N ASP A 66 20.47 3.09 -4.60
CA ASP A 66 20.42 1.80 -5.29
C ASP A 66 20.71 0.62 -4.33
N GLY A 67 19.96 0.57 -3.22
CA GLY A 67 20.11 -0.50 -2.23
C GLY A 67 19.50 -1.86 -2.63
N SER A 68 19.23 -2.09 -3.91
CA SER A 68 18.46 -3.26 -4.39
C SER A 68 19.21 -4.58 -4.15
N GLU A 69 20.51 -4.62 -4.39
CA GLU A 69 21.36 -5.79 -4.12
C GLU A 69 21.37 -6.18 -2.65
N PHE A 70 21.43 -5.19 -1.75
CA PHE A 70 21.35 -5.41 -0.31
C PHE A 70 20.00 -5.97 0.11
N TYR A 71 18.90 -5.45 -0.47
CA TYR A 71 17.56 -5.98 -0.25
C TYR A 71 17.46 -7.45 -0.66
N PHE A 72 17.89 -7.81 -1.87
CA PHE A 72 17.81 -9.19 -2.36
C PHE A 72 18.70 -10.13 -1.55
N SER A 73 19.90 -9.68 -1.15
CA SER A 73 20.77 -10.40 -0.24
C SER A 73 20.10 -10.65 1.12
N ALA A 74 19.44 -9.63 1.69
CA ALA A 74 18.71 -9.77 2.95
C ALA A 74 17.52 -10.74 2.82
N ARG A 75 16.76 -10.64 1.74
CA ARG A 75 15.61 -11.52 1.43
C ARG A 75 16.05 -12.98 1.35
N ASP A 76 17.10 -13.27 0.59
CA ASP A 76 17.56 -14.64 0.34
C ASP A 76 18.21 -15.24 1.60
N MET A 77 18.99 -14.44 2.33
CA MET A 77 19.54 -14.84 3.62
C MET A 77 18.42 -15.12 4.64
N PHE A 78 17.39 -14.28 4.70
CA PHE A 78 16.24 -14.50 5.57
C PHE A 78 15.51 -15.79 5.20
N ARG A 79 15.17 -15.99 3.92
CA ARG A 79 14.49 -17.21 3.43
C ARG A 79 15.27 -18.48 3.78
N LYS A 80 16.60 -18.47 3.62
CA LYS A 80 17.46 -19.62 3.92
C LYS A 80 17.49 -19.97 5.42
N ASN A 81 17.44 -18.96 6.29
CA ASN A 81 17.65 -19.14 7.73
C ASN A 81 16.36 -18.98 8.58
N LYS A 82 15.21 -18.70 7.96
CA LYS A 82 13.98 -18.30 8.68
C LYS A 82 13.52 -19.29 9.76
N HIS A 83 13.79 -20.59 9.57
CA HIS A 83 13.43 -21.66 10.51
C HIS A 83 14.13 -21.52 11.87
N MET A 84 15.25 -20.80 11.92
CA MET A 84 16.02 -20.56 13.16
C MET A 84 15.45 -19.41 14.00
N PHE A 85 14.52 -18.62 13.47
CA PHE A 85 14.06 -17.40 14.10
C PHE A 85 12.72 -17.57 14.82
N THR A 86 12.54 -16.79 15.88
CA THR A 86 11.24 -16.65 16.53
C THR A 86 10.27 -15.91 15.63
N ASP A 87 8.97 -16.14 15.82
CA ASP A 87 7.93 -15.49 15.02
C ASP A 87 7.92 -13.98 15.15
N ASN A 88 8.29 -13.45 16.33
CA ASN A 88 8.47 -12.01 16.53
C ASN A 88 9.60 -11.45 15.64
N PHE A 89 10.72 -12.17 15.52
CA PHE A 89 11.82 -11.74 14.65
C PHE A 89 11.44 -11.88 13.17
N LYS A 90 10.79 -12.98 12.77
CA LYS A 90 10.28 -13.14 11.39
C LYS A 90 9.35 -11.98 11.02
N ASN A 91 8.38 -11.66 11.87
CA ASN A 91 7.46 -10.54 11.66
C ASN A 91 8.20 -9.20 11.46
N ASP A 92 9.23 -8.93 12.26
CA ASP A 92 10.05 -7.74 12.13
C ASP A 92 10.76 -7.69 10.76
N ILE A 93 11.44 -8.77 10.37
CA ILE A 93 12.13 -8.83 9.08
C ILE A 93 11.16 -8.73 7.90
N TYR A 94 10.02 -9.44 7.94
CA TYR A 94 8.98 -9.34 6.92
C TYR A 94 8.42 -7.92 6.77
N GLN A 95 8.20 -7.22 7.89
CA GLN A 95 7.77 -5.81 7.84
C GLN A 95 8.81 -4.93 7.15
N ASN A 96 10.09 -5.07 7.49
CA ASN A 96 11.16 -4.29 6.88
C ASN A 96 11.31 -4.56 5.37
N LEU A 97 11.28 -5.85 4.96
CA LEU A 97 11.31 -6.23 3.56
C LEU A 97 10.12 -5.65 2.78
N ARG A 98 8.89 -5.77 3.30
CA ARG A 98 7.70 -5.20 2.65
C ARG A 98 7.77 -3.69 2.55
N ASN A 99 8.21 -3.01 3.60
CA ASN A 99 8.33 -1.55 3.60
C ASN A 99 9.31 -1.06 2.53
N TYR A 100 10.42 -1.77 2.32
CA TYR A 100 11.33 -1.49 1.21
C TYR A 100 10.62 -1.60 -0.15
N CYS A 101 9.91 -2.71 -0.39
CA CYS A 101 9.18 -2.91 -1.65
C CYS A 101 8.07 -1.88 -1.85
N ILE A 102 7.33 -1.52 -0.78
CA ILE A 102 6.27 -0.51 -0.84
C ILE A 102 6.86 0.85 -1.26
N ASP A 103 7.98 1.27 -0.66
CA ASP A 103 8.67 2.48 -1.07
C ASP A 103 9.08 2.46 -2.55
N LYS A 104 9.60 1.32 -3.03
CA LYS A 104 9.93 1.11 -4.44
C LYS A 104 8.71 1.24 -5.36
N THR A 105 7.59 0.60 -5.01
CA THR A 105 6.35 0.73 -5.79
C THR A 105 5.80 2.17 -5.78
N ASN A 106 5.90 2.90 -4.66
CA ASN A 106 5.48 4.29 -4.58
C ASN A 106 6.34 5.22 -5.46
N LYS A 107 7.59 4.86 -5.72
CA LYS A 107 8.52 5.56 -6.62
C LYS A 107 8.36 5.18 -8.10
N GLY A 108 7.46 4.25 -8.42
CA GLY A 108 7.21 3.84 -9.80
C GLY A 108 7.80 2.50 -10.20
N GLU A 109 8.51 1.80 -9.31
CA GLU A 109 9.14 0.51 -9.59
C GLU A 109 8.16 -0.65 -9.37
N PHE A 110 7.18 -0.81 -10.26
CA PHE A 110 6.05 -1.75 -10.08
C PHE A 110 6.40 -3.22 -10.13
N SER A 111 7.59 -3.60 -10.60
CA SER A 111 8.10 -4.97 -10.52
C SER A 111 8.12 -5.49 -9.07
N TYR A 112 8.26 -4.59 -8.08
CA TYR A 112 8.23 -4.95 -6.66
C TYR A 112 6.86 -5.38 -6.14
N TYR A 113 5.75 -5.23 -6.89
CA TYR A 113 4.47 -5.84 -6.49
C TYR A 113 4.58 -7.36 -6.42
N LYS A 114 5.38 -7.98 -7.29
CA LYS A 114 5.65 -9.43 -7.23
C LYS A 114 6.37 -9.81 -5.94
N GLU A 115 7.36 -9.03 -5.54
CA GLU A 115 8.07 -9.23 -4.27
C GLU A 115 7.13 -9.08 -3.07
N ILE A 116 6.27 -8.05 -3.04
CA ILE A 116 5.27 -7.85 -1.97
C ILE A 116 4.34 -9.07 -1.90
N PHE A 117 3.84 -9.54 -3.03
CA PHE A 117 2.95 -10.69 -3.11
C PHE A 117 3.62 -11.99 -2.61
N ASP A 118 4.88 -12.23 -2.99
CA ASP A 118 5.61 -13.44 -2.56
C ASP A 118 5.97 -13.39 -1.07
N LEU A 119 6.29 -12.20 -0.53
CA LEU A 119 6.48 -12.00 0.91
C LEU A 119 5.17 -12.25 1.66
N ASN A 120 4.05 -11.72 1.18
CA ASN A 120 2.72 -11.95 1.77
C ASN A 120 2.35 -13.43 1.80
N ASN A 121 2.57 -14.17 0.70
CA ASN A 121 2.37 -15.62 0.68
C ASN A 121 3.27 -16.34 1.68
N SER A 122 4.53 -15.91 1.81
CA SER A 122 5.46 -16.51 2.78
C SER A 122 4.99 -16.30 4.22
N ILE A 123 4.41 -15.14 4.54
CA ILE A 123 3.87 -14.80 5.86
C ILE A 123 2.66 -15.67 6.20
N ILE A 124 1.76 -15.85 5.23
CA ILE A 124 0.61 -16.75 5.36
C ILE A 124 1.07 -18.21 5.58
N ASN A 125 2.02 -18.68 4.77
CA ASN A 125 2.55 -20.05 4.88
C ASN A 125 3.27 -20.29 6.21
N ASP A 126 3.87 -19.25 6.79
CA ASP A 126 4.51 -19.31 8.11
C ASP A 126 3.51 -19.14 9.27
N GLY A 127 2.21 -18.94 9.00
CA GLY A 127 1.16 -18.78 10.01
C GLY A 127 1.26 -17.45 10.79
N LEU A 128 1.90 -16.44 10.22
CA LEU A 128 2.22 -15.19 10.90
C LEU A 128 1.14 -14.13 10.66
N PHE A 129 0.02 -14.23 11.37
CA PHE A 129 -1.15 -13.34 11.16
C PHE A 129 -1.18 -12.09 12.05
N LYS A 130 -0.10 -11.80 12.77
CA LYS A 130 -0.03 -10.67 13.72
C LYS A 130 -0.44 -9.34 13.10
N ASP A 131 -0.18 -9.14 11.81
CA ASP A 131 -0.49 -7.90 11.11
C ASP A 131 -1.93 -7.82 10.54
N LEU A 132 -2.66 -8.94 10.54
CA LEU A 132 -4.10 -8.99 10.26
C LEU A 132 -4.91 -8.78 11.53
N ASN A 133 -4.43 -9.32 12.66
CA ASN A 133 -5.16 -9.38 13.93
C ASN A 133 -5.11 -8.06 14.72
N VAL A 134 -4.29 -7.10 14.30
CA VAL A 134 -4.13 -5.80 14.97
C VAL A 134 -4.64 -4.68 14.09
N VAL A 135 -5.52 -3.85 14.64
CA VAL A 135 -5.92 -2.60 13.99
C VAL A 135 -4.92 -1.50 14.36
N ASN A 136 -4.08 -1.08 13.41
CA ASN A 136 -3.15 0.02 13.61
C ASN A 136 -3.82 1.35 13.21
N THR A 137 -4.19 2.15 14.21
CA THR A 137 -4.84 3.47 14.12
C THR A 137 -6.19 3.49 13.39
N HIS A 138 -6.31 2.94 12.18
CA HIS A 138 -7.52 3.06 11.35
C HIS A 138 -7.80 1.86 10.41
N THR A 139 -6.84 0.96 10.16
CA THR A 139 -7.02 -0.25 9.34
C THR A 139 -5.99 -1.33 9.74
N ASN A 140 -6.08 -2.52 9.16
CA ASN A 140 -5.07 -3.57 9.27
C ASN A 140 -4.42 -3.86 7.90
N ASN A 141 -3.47 -4.79 7.86
CA ASN A 141 -2.76 -5.06 6.60
C ASN A 141 -3.56 -5.88 5.58
N PHE A 142 -4.76 -6.37 5.92
CA PHE A 142 -5.53 -7.29 5.06
C PHE A 142 -5.70 -6.79 3.63
N ARG A 143 -6.04 -5.51 3.49
CA ARG A 143 -6.18 -4.87 2.20
C ARG A 143 -4.86 -4.76 1.41
N ASN A 144 -3.72 -4.59 2.09
CA ASN A 144 -2.42 -4.50 1.41
C ASN A 144 -2.06 -5.83 0.72
N TYR A 145 -2.46 -6.96 1.31
CA TYR A 145 -2.32 -8.28 0.68
C TYR A 145 -3.13 -8.36 -0.61
N ILE A 146 -4.38 -7.93 -0.53
CA ILE A 146 -5.31 -7.93 -1.67
C ILE A 146 -4.84 -6.97 -2.76
N PHE A 147 -4.37 -5.77 -2.43
CA PHE A 147 -3.87 -4.82 -3.44
C PHE A 147 -2.65 -5.32 -4.19
N ALA A 148 -1.70 -5.98 -3.52
CA ALA A 148 -0.55 -6.57 -4.20
C ALA A 148 -1.00 -7.65 -5.21
N ALA A 149 -1.93 -8.52 -4.80
CA ALA A 149 -2.50 -9.54 -5.66
C ALA A 149 -3.32 -8.95 -6.84
N LEU A 150 -4.10 -7.89 -6.58
CA LEU A 150 -4.88 -7.19 -7.61
C LEU A 150 -3.97 -6.62 -8.70
N ARG A 151 -2.82 -6.05 -8.33
CA ARG A 151 -1.85 -5.50 -9.28
C ARG A 151 -1.20 -6.57 -10.15
N LEU A 152 -1.25 -7.83 -9.73
CA LEU A 152 -0.78 -8.99 -10.47
C LEU A 152 -1.91 -9.77 -11.15
N ASN A 153 -3.16 -9.27 -11.09
CA ASN A 153 -4.37 -9.94 -11.58
C ASN A 153 -4.61 -11.33 -10.98
N GLU A 154 -4.17 -11.56 -9.75
CA GLU A 154 -4.29 -12.84 -9.03
C GLU A 154 -5.69 -12.97 -8.37
N PHE A 155 -6.76 -12.94 -9.18
CA PHE A 155 -8.15 -12.86 -8.68
C PHE A 155 -8.59 -14.08 -7.87
N GLU A 156 -8.23 -15.29 -8.31
CA GLU A 156 -8.56 -16.52 -7.58
C GLU A 156 -7.84 -16.59 -6.24
N TRP A 157 -6.59 -16.11 -6.19
CA TRP A 157 -5.86 -15.97 -4.94
C TRP A 157 -6.59 -15.04 -3.97
N ILE A 158 -7.11 -13.90 -4.45
CA ILE A 158 -7.84 -12.95 -3.60
C ILE A 158 -9.11 -13.57 -3.04
N LYS A 159 -9.89 -14.30 -3.87
CA LYS A 159 -11.11 -15.00 -3.42
C LYS A 159 -10.79 -15.97 -2.29
N LYS A 160 -9.76 -16.80 -2.49
CA LYS A 160 -9.28 -17.77 -1.50
C LYS A 160 -8.77 -17.06 -0.24
N PHE A 161 -7.98 -16.00 -0.38
CA PHE A 161 -7.45 -15.24 0.75
C PHE A 161 -8.56 -14.62 1.61
N ILE A 162 -9.58 -14.01 0.98
CA ILE A 162 -10.73 -13.44 1.69
C ILE A 162 -11.49 -14.54 2.45
N ASN A 163 -11.72 -15.68 1.79
CA ASN A 163 -12.42 -16.80 2.40
C ASN A 163 -11.64 -17.39 3.59
N ASP A 164 -10.36 -17.67 3.40
CA ASP A 164 -9.55 -18.44 4.35
C ASP A 164 -9.04 -17.59 5.52
N HIS A 165 -8.84 -16.28 5.33
CA HIS A 165 -8.18 -15.41 6.32
C HIS A 165 -9.03 -14.25 6.84
N SER A 166 -10.28 -14.09 6.41
CA SER A 166 -11.17 -13.09 7.02
C SER A 166 -11.43 -13.36 8.50
N GLY A 167 -11.37 -14.63 8.93
CA GLY A 167 -11.49 -15.02 10.35
C GLY A 167 -10.42 -14.40 11.26
N GLU A 168 -9.23 -14.13 10.72
CA GLU A 168 -8.10 -13.52 11.44
C GLU A 168 -8.34 -12.03 11.74
N LEU A 169 -9.25 -11.38 11.01
CA LEU A 169 -9.58 -9.98 11.23
C LEU A 169 -10.33 -9.80 12.55
N PRO A 170 -10.09 -8.69 13.28
CA PRO A 170 -10.90 -8.33 14.42
C PRO A 170 -12.39 -8.22 14.06
N ASP A 171 -13.25 -8.78 14.92
CA ASP A 171 -14.71 -8.85 14.70
C ASP A 171 -15.33 -7.50 14.33
N GLU A 172 -14.81 -6.40 14.92
CA GLU A 172 -15.33 -5.05 14.73
C GLU A 172 -15.25 -4.59 13.26
N ILE A 173 -14.21 -5.00 12.53
CA ILE A 173 -13.91 -4.54 11.17
C ILE A 173 -14.08 -5.63 10.11
N ARG A 174 -14.19 -6.91 10.51
CA ARG A 174 -14.22 -8.07 9.61
C ARG A 174 -15.25 -7.91 8.49
N ASP A 175 -16.52 -7.70 8.85
CA ASP A 175 -17.60 -7.60 7.86
C ASP A 175 -17.37 -6.45 6.87
N ASP A 176 -16.91 -5.29 7.37
CA ASP A 176 -16.68 -4.11 6.54
C ASP A 176 -15.51 -4.35 5.58
N GLU A 177 -14.39 -4.93 6.05
CA GLU A 177 -13.24 -5.26 5.21
C GLU A 177 -13.56 -6.35 4.19
N VAL A 178 -14.31 -7.39 4.56
CA VAL A 178 -14.71 -8.45 3.63
C VAL A 178 -15.59 -7.87 2.52
N ASN A 179 -16.63 -7.12 2.86
CA ASN A 179 -17.54 -6.53 1.87
C ASN A 179 -16.83 -5.50 0.98
N LEU A 180 -15.97 -4.66 1.57
CA LEU A 180 -15.21 -3.66 0.84
C LEU A 180 -14.26 -4.31 -0.16
N ASN A 181 -13.43 -5.26 0.28
CA ASN A 181 -12.46 -5.90 -0.61
C ASN A 181 -13.12 -6.85 -1.62
N THR A 182 -14.26 -7.47 -1.29
CA THR A 182 -15.10 -8.19 -2.28
C THR A 182 -15.60 -7.23 -3.35
N GLY A 183 -16.08 -6.04 -2.96
CA GLY A 183 -16.49 -5.00 -3.89
C GLY A 183 -15.36 -4.57 -4.84
N ILE A 184 -14.16 -4.36 -4.29
CA ILE A 184 -12.96 -4.01 -5.07
C ILE A 184 -12.62 -5.12 -6.08
N LEU A 185 -12.57 -6.38 -5.64
CA LEU A 185 -12.33 -7.51 -6.54
C LEU A 185 -13.33 -7.50 -7.71
N LYS A 186 -14.62 -7.31 -7.41
CA LYS A 186 -15.69 -7.32 -8.42
C LYS A 186 -15.59 -6.15 -9.40
N ILE A 187 -15.09 -4.98 -8.98
CA ILE A 187 -14.77 -3.87 -9.89
C ILE A 187 -13.68 -4.29 -10.89
N TYR A 188 -12.63 -4.95 -10.43
CA TYR A 188 -11.55 -5.45 -11.29
C TYR A 188 -12.04 -6.56 -12.24
N GLU A 189 -12.97 -7.40 -11.79
CA GLU A 189 -13.66 -8.38 -12.64
C GLU A 189 -14.72 -7.76 -13.56
N LYS A 190 -14.92 -6.43 -13.52
CA LYS A 190 -15.96 -5.68 -14.26
C LYS A 190 -17.40 -6.12 -13.94
N ASP A 191 -17.63 -6.80 -12.82
CA ASP A 191 -18.94 -7.12 -12.27
C ASP A 191 -19.41 -5.98 -11.33
N PHE A 192 -19.81 -4.87 -11.95
CA PHE A 192 -20.17 -3.65 -11.22
C PHE A 192 -21.43 -3.79 -10.35
N SER A 193 -22.36 -4.66 -10.74
CA SER A 193 -23.60 -4.89 -9.97
C SER A 193 -23.30 -5.58 -8.64
N THR A 194 -22.54 -6.67 -8.67
CA THR A 194 -22.11 -7.36 -7.45
C THR A 194 -21.16 -6.49 -6.62
N ALA A 195 -20.32 -5.69 -7.28
CA ALA A 195 -19.47 -4.73 -6.60
C ALA A 195 -20.28 -3.73 -5.78
N LEU A 196 -21.28 -3.08 -6.41
CA LEU A 196 -22.12 -2.09 -5.76
C LEU A 196 -22.93 -2.71 -4.60
N SER A 197 -23.47 -3.91 -4.80
CA SER A 197 -24.17 -4.67 -3.76
C SER A 197 -23.26 -4.92 -2.54
N SER A 198 -22.00 -5.31 -2.76
CA SER A 198 -21.02 -5.53 -1.69
C SER A 198 -20.67 -4.23 -0.96
N LEU A 199 -20.39 -3.15 -1.70
CA LEU A 199 -20.08 -1.83 -1.15
C LEU A 199 -21.25 -1.20 -0.37
N ASN A 200 -22.49 -1.59 -0.67
CA ASN A 200 -23.66 -1.16 0.09
C ASN A 200 -23.80 -1.85 1.45
N LYS A 201 -23.20 -3.04 1.62
CA LYS A 201 -23.19 -3.79 2.89
C LYS A 201 -22.16 -3.28 3.90
N VAL A 202 -21.17 -2.51 3.46
CA VAL A 202 -20.18 -1.88 4.34
C VAL A 202 -20.89 -0.92 5.29
N ARG A 203 -20.77 -1.15 6.60
CA ARG A 203 -21.41 -0.37 7.67
C ARG A 203 -20.74 0.99 7.87
N ARG A 204 -19.47 1.13 7.47
CA ARG A 204 -18.70 2.39 7.44
C ARG A 204 -18.51 2.96 8.85
N LYS A 205 -18.22 2.10 9.83
CA LYS A 205 -18.03 2.51 11.24
C LYS A 205 -16.82 3.42 11.44
N ARG A 206 -15.79 3.29 10.60
CA ARG A 206 -14.60 4.14 10.64
C ARG A 206 -14.49 4.92 9.33
N TYR A 207 -13.88 6.09 9.41
CA TYR A 207 -13.86 7.02 8.29
C TYR A 207 -13.16 6.45 7.05
N LEU A 208 -12.13 5.60 7.20
CA LEU A 208 -11.43 5.02 6.05
C LEU A 208 -12.36 4.18 5.17
N GLN A 209 -13.09 3.22 5.77
CA GLN A 209 -14.03 2.37 5.03
C GLN A 209 -15.14 3.21 4.39
N TYR A 210 -15.56 4.31 5.02
CA TYR A 210 -16.48 5.27 4.39
C TYR A 210 -15.87 5.87 3.12
N LEU A 211 -14.70 6.49 3.26
CA LEU A 211 -14.04 7.22 2.17
C LEU A 211 -13.75 6.30 0.98
N ASP A 212 -13.23 5.10 1.24
CA ASP A 212 -12.93 4.13 0.19
C ASP A 212 -14.19 3.62 -0.49
N THR A 213 -15.23 3.27 0.28
CA THR A 213 -16.50 2.82 -0.28
C THR A 213 -17.06 3.86 -1.24
N SER A 214 -17.03 5.14 -0.85
CA SER A 214 -17.50 6.23 -1.71
C SER A 214 -16.66 6.37 -2.98
N VAL A 215 -15.33 6.25 -2.89
CA VAL A 215 -14.49 6.29 -4.10
C VAL A 215 -14.76 5.13 -5.05
N TYR A 216 -14.90 3.91 -4.55
CA TYR A 216 -15.20 2.77 -5.40
C TYR A 216 -16.61 2.83 -6.00
N LYS A 217 -17.57 3.44 -5.31
CA LYS A 217 -18.88 3.77 -5.89
C LYS A 217 -18.78 4.79 -7.02
N LEU A 218 -17.96 5.83 -6.86
CA LEU A 218 -17.70 6.78 -7.94
C LEU A 218 -17.11 6.09 -9.18
N ILE A 219 -16.16 5.17 -8.99
CA ILE A 219 -15.63 4.35 -10.09
C ILE A 219 -16.76 3.56 -10.78
N ILE A 220 -17.60 2.87 -10.00
CA ILE A 220 -18.73 2.11 -10.54
C ILE A 220 -19.66 3.02 -11.36
N PHE A 221 -20.11 4.13 -10.78
CA PHE A 221 -21.06 5.03 -11.45
C PHE A 221 -20.48 5.66 -12.72
N TYR A 222 -19.16 5.89 -12.76
CA TYR A 222 -18.52 6.31 -13.99
C TYR A 222 -18.54 5.20 -15.05
N GLU A 223 -18.11 3.98 -14.68
CA GLU A 223 -18.02 2.84 -15.62
C GLU A 223 -19.40 2.38 -16.12
N THR A 224 -20.47 2.56 -15.33
CA THR A 224 -21.84 2.23 -15.73
C THR A 224 -22.58 3.38 -16.41
N GLY A 225 -21.95 4.56 -16.54
CA GLY A 225 -22.58 5.74 -17.14
C GLY A 225 -23.67 6.40 -16.29
N GLU A 226 -23.73 6.08 -14.99
CA GLU A 226 -24.69 6.65 -14.03
C GLU A 226 -24.22 8.04 -13.54
N ILE A 227 -24.32 9.03 -14.43
CA ILE A 227 -23.79 10.39 -14.20
C ILE A 227 -24.47 11.09 -13.01
N GLU A 228 -25.78 10.95 -12.84
CA GLU A 228 -26.50 11.57 -11.71
C GLU A 228 -26.02 10.99 -10.37
N ASN A 229 -25.88 9.67 -10.28
CA ASN A 229 -25.37 8.99 -9.09
C ASN A 229 -23.91 9.38 -8.81
N SER A 230 -23.12 9.59 -9.85
CA SER A 230 -21.75 10.12 -9.72
C SER A 230 -21.70 11.49 -9.03
N TYR A 231 -22.53 12.44 -9.47
CA TYR A 231 -22.58 13.77 -8.84
C TYR A 231 -23.13 13.71 -7.41
N PHE A 232 -24.15 12.89 -7.17
CA PHE A 232 -24.72 12.71 -5.84
C PHE A 232 -23.70 12.16 -4.84
N GLU A 233 -23.01 11.07 -5.20
CA GLU A 233 -22.01 10.45 -4.33
C GLU A 233 -20.79 11.37 -4.14
N ALA A 234 -20.39 12.13 -5.17
CA ALA A 234 -19.29 13.09 -5.07
C ALA A 234 -19.64 14.23 -4.09
N ALA A 235 -20.85 14.79 -4.19
CA ALA A 235 -21.33 15.82 -3.28
C ALA A 235 -21.43 15.31 -1.83
N ARG A 236 -21.94 14.08 -1.65
CA ARG A 236 -22.00 13.42 -0.35
C ARG A 236 -20.62 13.20 0.25
N LEU A 237 -19.64 12.73 -0.54
CA LEU A 237 -18.27 12.52 -0.07
C LEU A 237 -17.61 13.86 0.32
N LYS A 238 -17.81 14.92 -0.46
CA LYS A 238 -17.34 16.29 -0.13
C LYS A 238 -17.90 16.76 1.22
N ASP A 239 -19.19 16.59 1.45
CA ASP A 239 -19.84 17.00 2.71
C ASP A 239 -19.33 16.17 3.90
N TYR A 240 -19.16 14.85 3.72
CA TYR A 240 -18.60 13.98 4.74
C TYR A 240 -17.19 14.42 5.16
N ILE A 241 -16.28 14.64 4.21
CA ILE A 241 -14.90 15.08 4.47
C ILE A 241 -14.85 16.43 5.20
N ARG A 242 -15.76 17.34 4.84
CA ARG A 242 -15.88 18.66 5.48
C ARG A 242 -16.31 18.55 6.94
N LYS A 243 -17.28 17.68 7.25
CA LYS A 243 -17.86 17.54 8.59
C LYS A 243 -16.99 16.74 9.57
N HIS A 244 -16.24 15.75 9.09
CA HIS A 244 -15.47 14.83 9.93
C HIS A 244 -14.08 15.41 10.24
N LYS A 245 -13.92 15.96 11.44
CA LYS A 245 -12.68 16.64 11.90
C LYS A 245 -11.56 15.68 12.30
N ASP A 246 -11.91 14.43 12.58
CA ASP A 246 -11.03 13.30 12.91
C ASP A 246 -10.21 12.80 11.72
N ILE A 247 -10.62 13.10 10.49
CA ILE A 247 -9.86 12.75 9.29
C ILE A 247 -8.58 13.62 9.21
N PRO A 248 -7.38 13.04 9.07
CA PRO A 248 -6.14 13.78 8.94
C PRO A 248 -6.14 14.76 7.77
N VAL A 249 -5.53 15.95 7.95
CA VAL A 249 -5.52 17.04 6.96
C VAL A 249 -4.95 16.59 5.61
N TYR A 250 -3.84 15.85 5.61
CA TYR A 250 -3.23 15.33 4.38
C TYR A 250 -4.17 14.40 3.62
N LEU A 251 -4.95 13.58 4.35
CA LEU A 251 -5.89 12.64 3.76
C LEU A 251 -7.07 13.41 3.13
N LYS A 252 -7.61 14.43 3.83
CA LYS A 252 -8.65 15.31 3.28
C LYS A 252 -8.22 15.94 1.96
N ALA A 253 -7.01 16.49 1.91
CA ALA A 253 -6.46 17.11 0.71
C ALA A 253 -6.37 16.12 -0.46
N GLY A 254 -5.95 14.88 -0.18
CA GLY A 254 -5.91 13.79 -1.17
C GLY A 254 -7.28 13.49 -1.79
N TYR A 255 -8.31 13.28 -0.96
CA TYR A 255 -9.67 13.01 -1.45
C TYR A 255 -10.31 14.21 -2.16
N GLN A 256 -10.06 15.43 -1.71
CA GLN A 256 -10.53 16.64 -2.40
C GLN A 256 -9.90 16.78 -3.78
N LYS A 257 -8.59 16.49 -3.90
CA LYS A 257 -7.90 16.45 -5.20
C LYS A 257 -8.51 15.38 -6.10
N PHE A 258 -8.74 14.17 -5.59
CA PHE A 258 -9.40 13.10 -6.34
C PHE A 258 -10.78 13.52 -6.85
N LEU A 259 -11.64 14.07 -5.99
CA LEU A 259 -12.99 14.51 -6.35
C LEU A 259 -12.98 15.58 -7.45
N LYS A 260 -12.04 16.54 -7.40
CA LYS A 260 -11.88 17.55 -8.45
C LYS A 260 -11.50 16.91 -9.79
N LEU A 261 -10.56 15.96 -9.78
CA LEU A 261 -10.12 15.25 -10.98
C LEU A 261 -11.25 14.38 -11.55
N TYR A 262 -11.99 13.69 -10.69
CA TYR A 262 -13.15 12.88 -11.07
C TYR A 262 -14.25 13.71 -11.75
N GLU A 263 -14.61 14.87 -11.18
CA GLU A 263 -15.60 15.75 -11.79
C GLU A 263 -15.15 16.33 -13.14
N ASN A 264 -13.85 16.60 -13.29
CA ASN A 264 -13.28 16.99 -14.58
C ASN A 264 -13.40 15.85 -15.58
N LEU A 265 -13.09 14.61 -15.17
CA LEU A 265 -13.23 13.42 -16.03
C LEU A 265 -14.67 13.22 -16.53
N ILE A 266 -15.68 13.41 -15.67
CA ILE A 266 -17.09 13.36 -16.08
C ILE A 266 -17.39 14.42 -17.14
N LYS A 267 -16.97 15.67 -16.91
CA LYS A 267 -17.22 16.77 -17.86
C LYS A 267 -16.54 16.50 -19.21
N LEU A 268 -15.33 15.96 -19.20
CA LEU A 268 -14.60 15.58 -20.41
C LEU A 268 -15.31 14.47 -21.20
N ASN A 269 -15.90 13.52 -20.49
CA ASN A 269 -16.70 12.46 -21.10
C ASN A 269 -17.96 13.02 -21.80
N GLN A 270 -18.55 14.10 -21.26
CA GLN A 270 -19.76 14.73 -21.82
C GLN A 270 -19.48 15.70 -22.99
N LYS A 271 -18.39 16.47 -22.95
CA LYS A 271 -18.15 17.61 -23.86
C LYS A 271 -17.36 17.27 -25.13
N SER A 272 -16.76 16.09 -25.20
CA SER A 272 -16.01 15.63 -26.37
C SER A 272 -14.86 16.54 -26.85
N ASP A 273 -14.13 17.20 -25.94
CA ASP A 273 -12.96 18.03 -26.28
C ASP A 273 -11.65 17.25 -26.14
N LYS A 274 -10.88 17.13 -27.23
CA LYS A 274 -9.59 16.43 -27.27
C LYS A 274 -8.47 17.21 -26.57
N THR A 275 -8.44 18.53 -26.74
CA THR A 275 -7.43 19.40 -26.13
C THR A 275 -7.56 19.38 -24.61
N GLU A 276 -8.79 19.42 -24.10
CA GLU A 276 -9.03 19.29 -22.66
C GLU A 276 -8.66 17.90 -22.13
N ALA A 277 -8.87 16.83 -22.92
CA ALA A 277 -8.46 15.47 -22.54
C ALA A 277 -6.92 15.32 -22.47
N GLU A 278 -6.18 15.89 -23.43
CA GLU A 278 -4.70 15.90 -23.40
C GLU A 278 -4.17 16.73 -22.21
N PHE A 279 -4.81 17.86 -21.90
CA PHE A 279 -4.48 18.65 -20.72
C PHE A 279 -4.75 17.91 -19.41
N PHE A 280 -5.82 17.12 -19.36
CA PHE A 280 -6.11 16.24 -18.24
C PHE A 280 -5.03 15.16 -18.07
N LEU A 281 -4.62 14.50 -19.15
CA LEU A 281 -3.56 13.48 -19.11
C LEU A 281 -2.24 14.04 -18.58
N LYS A 282 -1.84 15.26 -18.97
CA LYS A 282 -0.65 15.93 -18.43
C LYS A 282 -0.71 16.14 -16.92
N GLN A 283 -1.90 16.45 -16.36
CA GLN A 283 -2.08 16.58 -14.91
C GLN A 283 -2.03 15.22 -14.19
N MET A 284 -2.40 14.15 -14.89
CA MET A 284 -2.46 12.80 -14.36
C MET A 284 -1.13 12.06 -14.46
N GLU A 285 -0.23 12.47 -15.37
CA GLU A 285 1.09 11.85 -15.60
C GLU A 285 1.88 11.58 -14.31
N PRO A 286 1.97 12.50 -13.33
CA PRO A 286 2.72 12.26 -12.09
C PRO A 286 2.12 11.17 -11.19
N ILE A 287 0.85 10.80 -11.39
CA ILE A 287 0.10 9.84 -10.57
C ILE A 287 -0.46 8.68 -11.38
N LYS A 288 -0.06 8.53 -12.65
CA LYS A 288 -0.61 7.56 -13.61
C LYS A 288 -0.47 6.11 -13.18
N ASN A 289 0.37 5.82 -12.20
CA ASN A 289 0.60 4.48 -11.71
C ASN A 289 0.42 4.33 -10.19
N VAL A 290 -0.10 5.36 -9.51
CA VAL A 290 -0.26 5.36 -8.06
C VAL A 290 -1.73 5.22 -7.69
N GLY A 291 -2.09 4.12 -7.01
CA GLY A 291 -3.42 3.91 -6.47
C GLY A 291 -4.53 4.16 -7.51
N LEU A 292 -5.49 5.00 -7.15
CA LEU A 292 -6.63 5.43 -7.97
C LEU A 292 -6.24 6.39 -9.11
N GLY A 293 -5.05 6.99 -9.07
CA GLY A 293 -4.52 7.82 -10.16
C GLY A 293 -4.34 7.02 -11.45
N SER A 294 -4.05 5.71 -11.34
CA SER A 294 -3.97 4.82 -12.50
C SER A 294 -5.29 4.67 -13.24
N TRP A 295 -6.40 4.51 -12.52
CA TRP A 295 -7.72 4.44 -13.11
C TRP A 295 -8.12 5.76 -13.79
N LEU A 296 -7.89 6.91 -13.14
CA LEU A 296 -8.16 8.22 -13.74
C LEU A 296 -7.35 8.45 -15.03
N TYR A 297 -6.08 8.03 -15.06
CA TYR A 297 -5.23 8.13 -16.25
C TYR A 297 -5.71 7.22 -17.38
N GLU A 298 -6.09 5.98 -17.06
CA GLU A 298 -6.67 5.01 -18.00
C GLU A 298 -7.92 5.60 -18.66
N LYS A 299 -8.90 6.06 -17.87
CA LYS A 299 -10.13 6.66 -18.42
C LYS A 299 -9.85 7.90 -19.25
N GLY A 300 -8.94 8.77 -18.81
CA GLY A 300 -8.49 9.92 -19.60
C GLY A 300 -7.89 9.54 -20.95
N SER A 301 -7.16 8.41 -20.98
CA SER A 301 -6.51 7.90 -22.20
C SER A 301 -7.52 7.33 -23.18
N GLU A 302 -8.52 6.58 -22.68
CA GLU A 302 -9.65 6.09 -23.47
C GLU A 302 -10.41 7.24 -24.14
N LEU A 303 -10.66 8.34 -23.41
CA LEU A 303 -11.32 9.53 -23.95
C LEU A 303 -10.49 10.28 -25.01
N SER A 304 -9.17 10.17 -24.95
CA SER A 304 -8.27 10.75 -25.96
C SER A 304 -8.20 9.85 -27.21
N ALA A 305 -8.15 8.53 -27.03
CA ALA A 305 -7.98 7.55 -28.10
C ALA A 305 -9.27 7.30 -28.92
N SER A 306 -10.43 7.24 -28.26
CA SER A 306 -11.74 7.06 -28.90
C SER A 306 -12.12 8.18 -29.88
N LYS A 307 -11.38 9.29 -29.86
CA LYS A 307 -11.63 10.48 -30.68
C LYS A 307 -10.61 10.67 -31.82
N ASN A 308 -9.79 9.64 -32.10
CA ASN A 308 -8.91 9.57 -33.28
C ASN A 308 -9.54 8.82 -34.47
N ASN A 309 -10.76 8.31 -34.31
CA ASN A 309 -11.62 7.75 -35.36
C ASN A 309 -12.83 8.65 -35.59
#